data_AF-A0A933X9N6-F1
#
_entry.id   AF-A0A933X9N6-F1
#
_cell.length_a   1.000
_cell.length_b   1.000
_cell.length_c   1.000
_cell.angle_alpha   90.00
_cell.angle_beta   90.00
_cell.angle_gamma   90.00
#
_symmetry.space_group_name_H-M   'P 1'
#
loop_
_entity.id
_entity.type
_entity.pdbx_description
1 polymer ?
#
loop_
_entity_poly.entity_id
_entity_poly.type
_entity_poly.pdbx_seq_one_letter_code
_entity_poly.pdbx_strand_id
1 'polypeptide(L)' 'MAKDWTKLYKKYKGMWVALDSDEETVLGFGVTVKEAVEKAKRKTTHLPFLTRVPRTMDAYIGAL' A
#
# COMPACT_ATOMS: atom_id res chain seq x y z
N MET A 1 -14.24 5.40 -11.96
CA MET A 1 -13.51 4.25 -12.56
C MET A 1 -12.91 3.44 -11.43
N ALA A 2 -13.01 2.12 -11.47
CA ALA A 2 -12.39 1.26 -10.45
C ALA A 2 -10.89 1.11 -10.77
N LYS A 3 -10.02 1.43 -9.82
CA LYS A 3 -8.57 1.19 -9.94
C LYS A 3 -8.29 -0.29 -9.69
N ASP A 4 -7.46 -0.92 -10.52
CA ASP A 4 -7.08 -2.33 -10.35
C ASP A 4 -5.93 -2.47 -9.34
N TRP A 5 -6.27 -2.82 -8.10
CA TRP A 5 -5.30 -3.00 -7.01
C TRP A 5 -4.82 -4.46 -6.88
N THR A 6 -5.25 -5.35 -7.78
CA THR A 6 -4.94 -6.79 -7.72
C THR A 6 -3.44 -7.05 -7.79
N LYS A 7 -2.73 -6.29 -8.63
CA LYS A 7 -1.27 -6.38 -8.78
C LYS A 7 -0.54 -5.93 -7.52
N LEU A 8 -1.03 -4.87 -6.88
CA LEU A 8 -0.49 -4.32 -5.65
C LEU A 8 -0.66 -5.30 -4.49
N TYR A 9 -1.86 -5.89 -4.38
CA TYR A 9 -2.13 -6.94 -3.40
C TYR A 9 -1.23 -8.16 -3.60
N LYS A 10 -1.09 -8.69 -4.82
CA LYS A 10 -0.24 -9.87 -5.08
C LYS A 10 1.23 -9.66 -4.69
N LYS A 11 1.77 -8.45 -4.93
CA LYS A 11 3.19 -8.15 -4.73
C LYS A 11 3.54 -7.70 -3.31
N TYR A 12 2.62 -7.01 -2.63
CA TYR A 12 2.89 -6.36 -1.34
C TYR A 12 1.97 -6.87 -0.21
N LYS A 13 1.38 -8.05 -0.38
CA LYS A 13 0.50 -8.72 0.60
C LYS A 13 1.10 -8.69 2.01
N GLY A 14 0.39 -8.09 2.97
CA GLY A 14 0.83 -7.99 4.36
C GLY A 14 1.91 -6.94 4.65
N MET A 15 2.29 -6.13 3.65
CA MET A 15 3.30 -5.06 3.79
C MET A 15 2.66 -3.68 3.83
N TRP A 16 3.41 -2.70 4.33
CA TRP A 16 3.14 -1.29 4.16
C TRP A 16 3.64 -0.84 2.80
N VAL A 17 2.81 -0.10 2.08
CA VAL A 17 3.11 0.49 0.78
C VAL A 17 2.88 2.00 0.87
N ALA A 18 3.87 2.77 0.46
CA ALA A 18 3.79 4.20 0.29
C ALA A 18 3.54 4.49 -1.20
N LEU A 19 2.37 5.04 -1.48
CA LEU A 19 1.88 5.41 -2.80
C LEU A 19 2.09 6.90 -3.05
N ASP A 20 2.29 7.28 -4.30
CA ASP A 20 2.30 8.68 -4.72
C ASP A 20 0.88 9.24 -4.81
N SER A 21 0.74 10.53 -5.14
CA SER A 21 -0.56 11.22 -5.21
C SER A 21 -1.53 10.65 -6.25
N ASP A 22 -1.05 9.83 -7.17
CA ASP A 22 -1.84 9.09 -8.17
C ASP A 22 -2.48 7.81 -7.59
N GLU A 23 -2.07 7.39 -6.39
CA GLU A 23 -2.43 6.14 -5.71
C GLU A 23 -2.07 4.86 -6.49
N GLU A 24 -1.25 4.96 -7.53
CA GLU A 24 -0.80 3.84 -8.35
C GLU A 24 0.72 3.66 -8.27
N THR A 25 1.46 4.76 -8.17
CA THR A 25 2.92 4.72 -8.15
C THR A 25 3.43 4.32 -6.76
N VAL A 26 4.11 3.17 -6.69
CA VAL A 26 4.73 2.69 -5.44
C VAL A 26 6.09 3.36 -5.22
N LEU A 27 6.11 4.32 -4.30
CA LEU A 27 7.31 5.05 -3.90
C LEU A 27 8.17 4.24 -2.91
N GLY A 28 7.53 3.49 -2.01
CA GLY A 28 8.23 2.69 -1.01
C GLY A 28 7.40 1.54 -0.47
N PHE A 29 8.06 0.51 0.08
CA PHE A 29 7.37 -0.61 0.72
C PHE A 29 8.23 -1.25 1.82
N GLY A 30 7.59 -1.78 2.86
CA GLY A 30 8.29 -2.38 4.00
C GLY A 30 7.36 -3.17 4.91
N VAL A 31 7.93 -3.92 5.86
CA VAL A 31 7.14 -4.63 6.88
C VAL A 31 6.60 -3.63 7.91
N THR A 32 7.31 -2.52 8.09
CA THR A 32 6.93 -1.42 8.96
C THR A 32 6.62 -0.15 8.19
N VAL A 33 5.79 0.73 8.77
CA VAL A 33 5.51 2.08 8.23
C VAL A 33 6.82 2.84 8.03
N LYS A 34 7.73 2.77 9.01
CA LYS A 34 9.01 3.49 8.98
C LYS A 34 9.82 3.13 7.75
N GLU A 35 9.95 1.84 7.42
CA GLU A 35 10.68 1.39 6.23
C GLU A 35 10.03 1.87 4.93
N ALA A 36 8.70 1.82 4.84
CA ALA A 36 7.98 2.29 3.66
C ALA A 36 8.18 3.79 3.45
N VAL A 37 8.10 4.58 4.53
CA VAL A 37 8.34 6.04 4.52
C VAL A 37 9.78 6.38 4.17
N GLU A 38 10.76 5.72 4.79
CA GLU A 38 12.17 5.99 4.52
C GLU A 38 12.56 5.66 3.07
N LYS A 39 11.95 4.63 2.47
CA LYS A 39 12.11 4.35 1.04
C LYS A 39 11.39 5.36 0.16
N ALA A 40 10.21 5.82 0.55
CA ALA A 40 9.45 6.82 -0.20
C ALA A 40 10.13 8.19 -0.20
N LYS A 41 10.67 8.63 0.95
CA LYS A 41 11.45 9.88 1.08
C LYS A 41 12.65 9.96 0.15
N ARG A 42 13.22 8.82 -0.25
CA ARG A 42 14.33 8.78 -1.23
C ARG A 42 13.87 9.04 -2.66
N LYS A 43 12.58 8.86 -2.95
CA LYS A 43 12.00 8.98 -4.30
C LYS A 43 11.14 10.22 -4.49
N THR A 44 10.53 10.73 -3.42
CA THR A 44 9.71 11.94 -3.46
C THR A 44 10.00 12.83 -2.26
N THR A 45 9.72 14.12 -2.44
CA THR A 45 9.79 15.14 -1.39
C THR A 45 8.40 15.36 -0.75
N HIS A 46 7.33 14.90 -1.39
CA HIS A 46 5.96 15.12 -0.92
C HIS A 46 5.50 13.98 0.00
N LEU A 47 4.44 14.24 0.78
CA LEU A 47 3.86 13.26 1.70
C LEU A 47 3.17 12.13 0.90
N PRO A 48 3.68 10.88 0.95
CA PRO A 48 3.07 9.76 0.25
C PRO A 48 1.85 9.21 1.00
N PHE A 49 0.92 8.59 0.28
CA PHE A 49 -0.20 7.87 0.87
C PHE A 49 0.26 6.50 1.41
N LEU A 50 0.10 6.28 2.70
CA LEU A 50 0.48 5.02 3.34
C LEU A 50 -0.71 4.08 3.42
N THR A 51 -0.56 2.90 2.81
CA THR A 51 -1.57 1.84 2.86
C THR A 51 -0.95 0.56 3.42
N ARG A 52 -1.64 -0.05 4.39
CA ARG A 52 -1.32 -1.41 4.83
C ARG A 52 -2.10 -2.39 3.98
N VAL A 53 -1.39 -3.16 3.17
CA VAL A 53 -2.02 -4.19 2.34
C VAL A 53 -2.41 -5.36 3.26
N PRO A 54 -3.68 -5.79 3.24
CA PRO A 54 -4.12 -6.89 4.11
C PRO A 54 -3.37 -8.18 3.76
N ARG A 55 -3.12 -9.01 4.77
CA ARG A 55 -2.47 -10.32 4.58
C ARG A 55 -3.45 -11.37 4.07
N THR A 56 -4.74 -11.16 4.23
CA THR A 56 -5.79 -12.07 3.80
C THR A 56 -6.94 -11.23 3.25
N MET A 57 -7.58 -11.70 2.18
CA MET A 57 -8.86 -11.11 1.73
C MET A 57 -9.97 -11.85 2.47
N ASP A 58 -10.00 -11.69 3.78
CA ASP A 58 -11.14 -12.18 4.57
C ASP A 58 -12.27 -11.18 4.39
N ALA A 59 -13.16 -11.48 3.46
CA ALA A 59 -14.36 -10.69 3.24
C ALA A 59 -15.36 -11.03 4.35
N TYR A 60 -15.66 -10.05 5.21
CA TYR A 60 -16.71 -10.19 6.20
C TYR A 60 -18.02 -9.68 5.62
N ILE A 61 -18.98 -10.60 5.48
CA ILE A 61 -20.37 -10.30 5.15
C ILE A 61 -21.13 -10.69 6.43
N GLY A 62 -21.78 -9.72 7.08
CA GLY A 62 -22.29 -9.83 8.45
C GLY A 62 -22.94 -11.16 8.82
N ALA A 63 -22.81 -11.55 10.09
CA ALA A 63 -23.56 -12.66 10.66
C ALA A 63 -25.03 -12.22 10.86
N LEU A 64 -25.96 -13.03 10.34
CA LEU A 64 -27.42 -12.88 10.48
C LEU A 64 -27.87 -13.09 11.92
#